data_AF-A0A963J1Z8-F1
#
_entry.id   AF-A0A963J1Z8-F1
#
_cell.length_a   1.000
_cell.length_b   1.000
_cell.length_c   1.000
_cell.angle_alpha   90.00
_cell.angle_beta   90.00
_cell.angle_gamma   90.00
#
_symmetry.space_group_name_H-M   'P 1'
#
loop_
_entity.id
_entity.type
_entity.pdbx_description
1 polymer ?
#
loop_
_entity_poly.entity_id
_entity_poly.type
_entity_poly.pdbx_seq_one_letter_code
_entity_poly.pdbx_strand_id
1 'polypeptide(L)' 'MARLLVCMGNVPGKAAAALDVQLDDGVPNGGSFRATQGANNVVPGGAATAYSEDQTYTVCRE' A
#
# COMPACT_ATOMS: atom_id res chain seq x y z
N MET A 1 -21.36 -4.58 3.13
CA MET A 1 -21.28 -3.51 2.10
C MET A 1 -19.99 -3.71 1.35
N ALA A 2 -20.03 -3.93 0.03
CA ALA A 2 -18.81 -3.97 -0.77
C ALA A 2 -18.31 -2.53 -0.99
N ARG A 3 -17.05 -2.24 -0.64
CA ARG A 3 -16.40 -0.96 -0.87
C ARG A 3 -15.50 -1.10 -2.10
N LEU A 4 -15.49 -0.11 -2.99
CA LEU A 4 -14.59 -0.11 -4.15
C LEU A 4 -13.19 0.26 -3.64
N LEU A 5 -12.25 -0.67 -3.71
CA LEU A 5 -10.85 -0.38 -3.42
C LEU A 5 -10.09 -0.24 -4.75
N VAL A 6 -9.33 0.85 -4.88
CA VAL A 6 -8.39 1.03 -5.99
C VAL A 6 -7.03 0.57 -5.51
N CYS A 7 -6.51 -0.49 -6.12
CA CYS A 7 -5.21 -1.08 -5.81
C CYS A 7 -4.20 -0.83 -6.92
N MET A 8 -3.00 -0.40 -6.53
CA MET A 8 -1.85 -0.20 -7.40
C MET A 8 -0.76 -1.20 -6.99
N GLY A 9 -0.45 -2.14 -7.88
CA GLY A 9 0.63 -3.12 -7.68
C GLY A 9 1.98 -2.61 -8.20
N ASN A 10 3.06 -3.28 -7.80
CA ASN A 10 4.45 -2.95 -8.20
C ASN A 10 4.90 -1.53 -7.83
N VAL A 11 4.41 -0.97 -6.72
CA VAL A 11 4.87 0.33 -6.24
C VAL A 11 6.15 0.13 -5.42
N PRO A 12 7.29 0.75 -5.79
CA PRO A 12 8.50 0.70 -4.98
C PRO A 12 8.24 1.25 -3.58
N GLY A 13 8.81 0.67 -2.54
CA GLY A 13 8.48 1.04 -1.15
C GLY A 13 8.73 2.52 -0.82
N LYS A 14 9.75 3.14 -1.43
CA LYS A 14 9.97 4.59 -1.31
C LYS A 14 8.82 5.42 -1.89
N ALA A 15 8.33 5.02 -3.06
CA ALA A 15 7.18 5.67 -3.70
C ALA A 15 5.89 5.37 -2.92
N ALA A 16 5.71 4.14 -2.43
CA ALA A 16 4.55 3.75 -1.64
C ALA A 16 4.44 4.58 -0.35
N ALA A 17 5.55 4.76 0.38
CA ALA A 17 5.61 5.62 1.56
C ALA A 17 5.32 7.10 1.22
N ALA A 18 5.90 7.62 0.14
CA ALA A 18 5.69 9.00 -0.28
C ALA A 18 4.25 9.27 -0.76
N LEU A 19 3.59 8.27 -1.35
CA LEU A 19 2.18 8.32 -1.72
C LEU A 19 1.30 8.33 -0.49
N ASP A 20 1.57 7.43 0.46
CA ASP A 20 0.82 7.33 1.72
C ASP A 20 0.90 8.63 2.53
N VAL A 21 2.11 9.19 2.74
CA VAL A 21 2.29 10.47 3.43
C VAL A 21 1.53 11.63 2.76
N GLN A 22 1.38 11.61 1.43
CA GLN A 22 0.67 12.66 0.70
C GLN A 22 -0.85 12.45 0.64
N LEU A 23 -1.32 11.21 0.79
CA LEU A 23 -2.71 10.84 0.58
C LEU A 23 -3.44 10.49 1.89
N ASP A 24 -2.71 10.18 2.96
CA ASP A 24 -3.25 9.71 4.24
C ASP A 24 -2.33 10.05 5.45
N ASP A 25 -1.57 9.08 5.98
CA ASP A 25 -0.82 9.21 7.24
C ASP A 25 0.62 8.68 7.18
N GLY A 26 1.01 8.01 6.08
CA GLY A 26 2.35 7.43 5.93
C GLY A 26 2.55 6.11 6.67
N VAL A 27 1.48 5.53 7.23
CA VAL A 27 1.50 4.29 7.98
C VAL A 27 0.90 3.15 7.14
N PRO A 28 1.71 2.16 6.71
CA PRO A 28 1.28 1.15 5.74
C PRO A 28 0.14 0.22 6.22
N ASN A 29 -0.08 0.13 7.53
CA ASN A 29 -1.16 -0.66 8.15
C ASN A 29 -2.28 0.21 8.74
N GLY A 30 -2.17 1.53 8.61
CA GLY A 30 -3.08 2.54 9.14
C GLY A 30 -4.09 3.00 8.10
N GLY A 31 -4.95 3.93 8.54
CA GLY A 31 -5.80 4.73 7.68
C GLY A 31 -6.65 4.01 6.60
N SER A 32 -6.89 4.80 5.57
CA SER A 32 -7.54 4.51 4.29
C SER A 32 -6.58 4.03 3.20
N PHE A 33 -5.27 4.23 3.40
CA PHE A 33 -4.20 3.78 2.50
C PHE A 33 -3.46 2.59 3.11
N ARG A 34 -3.65 1.38 2.54
CA ARG A 34 -3.02 0.15 3.06
C ARG A 34 -2.03 -0.40 2.07
N ALA A 35 -0.81 -0.68 2.54
CA ALA A 35 0.21 -1.33 1.75
C ALA A 35 0.34 -2.80 2.14
N THR A 36 0.31 -3.70 1.17
CA THR A 36 0.69 -5.11 1.32
C THR A 36 2.02 -5.32 0.62
N GLN A 37 2.98 -5.96 1.29
CA GLN A 37 4.24 -6.32 0.64
C GLN A 37 3.99 -7.38 -0.45
N GLY A 38 4.53 -7.16 -1.64
CA GLY A 38 4.40 -8.09 -2.75
C GLY A 38 4.61 -7.44 -4.11
N ALA A 39 5.03 -8.28 -5.06
CA ALA A 39 5.14 -7.91 -6.47
C ALA A 39 3.85 -8.27 -7.23
N ASN A 40 3.54 -7.48 -8.25
CA ASN A 40 2.40 -7.55 -9.16
C ASN A 40 1.06 -7.10 -8.57
N ASN A 41 0.03 -7.06 -9.43
CA ASN A 41 -1.34 -6.75 -9.04
C ASN A 41 -1.99 -8.01 -8.42
N VAL A 42 -1.58 -8.33 -7.20
CA VAL A 42 -2.13 -9.46 -6.43
C VAL A 42 -3.22 -8.97 -5.49
N VAL A 43 -4.14 -9.85 -5.12
CA VAL A 43 -5.11 -9.55 -4.07
C VAL A 43 -4.35 -9.19 -2.80
N PRO A 44 -4.60 -8.02 -2.19
CA PRO A 44 -3.91 -7.57 -0.99
C PRO A 44 -4.07 -8.59 0.14
N GLY A 45 -2.95 -8.95 0.74
CA GLY A 45 -2.87 -9.85 1.89
C GLY A 45 -2.78 -9.07 3.20
N GLY A 46 -1.94 -9.54 4.11
CA GLY A 46 -1.65 -8.80 5.34
C GLY A 46 -0.94 -7.48 5.05
N ALA A 47 -1.44 -6.39 5.64
CA ALA A 47 -0.78 -5.10 5.54
C ALA A 47 0.65 -5.16 6.12
N ALA A 48 1.58 -4.48 5.46
CA ALA A 48 2.95 -4.36 5.91
C ALA A 48 3.01 -3.52 7.19
N THR A 49 3.90 -3.87 8.10
CA THR A 49 4.12 -3.11 9.33
C THR A 49 5.01 -1.89 9.14
N ALA A 50 5.83 -1.89 8.08
CA ALA A 50 6.69 -0.77 7.69
C ALA A 50 6.96 -0.79 6.17
N TYR A 51 7.25 0.37 5.60
CA TYR A 51 7.75 0.50 4.24
C TYR A 51 9.26 0.19 4.19
N SER A 52 9.69 -0.57 3.18
CA SER A 52 11.08 -0.88 2.89
C SER A 52 11.41 -0.44 1.46
N GLU A 53 12.45 0.37 1.28
CA GLU A 53 12.80 0.94 -0.03
C GLU A 53 13.26 -0.13 -1.04
N ASP A 54 13.77 -1.26 -0.57
CA ASP A 54 14.23 -2.39 -1.39
C ASP A 54 13.08 -3.30 -1.88
N GLN A 55 11.87 -3.08 -1.39
CA GLN A 55 10.72 -3.94 -1.64
C GLN A 55 9.67 -3.26 -2.52
N THR A 56 8.83 -4.09 -3.13
CA THR A 56 7.63 -3.64 -3.85
C THR A 56 6.39 -3.94 -3.05
N TYR A 57 5.40 -3.06 -3.19
CA TYR A 57 4.15 -3.11 -2.47
C TYR A 57 2.98 -3.00 -3.43
N THR A 58 1.89 -3.65 -3.05
CA THR A 58 0.55 -3.35 -3.55
C THR A 58 -0.12 -2.43 -2.56
N VAL A 59 -0.41 -1.21 -2.98
CA VAL A 59 -1.09 -0.21 -2.16
C VAL A 59 -2.55 -0.10 -2.57
N CYS A 60 -3.46 -0.08 -1.61
CA CYS A 60 -4.89 0.01 -1.87
C CYS A 60 -5.51 1.15 -1.08
N ARG A 61 -6.39 1.88 -1.75
CA ARG A 61 -7.17 2.96 -1.18
C ARG A 61 -8.65 2.66 -1.32
N GLU A 62 -9.39 2.90 -0.24
CA GLU A 62 -10.86 2.85 -0.18
C GLU A 62 -11.58 4.15 -0.60
#